data_AF-A0A8T4MWC5-F1
#
_entry.id   AF-A0A8T4MWC5-F1
#
_cell.length_a   1.000
_cell.length_b   1.000
_cell.length_c   1.000
_cell.angle_alpha   90.00
_cell.angle_beta   90.00
_cell.angle_gamma   90.00
#
_symmetry.space_group_name_H-M   'P 1'
#
loop_
_entity.id
_entity.type
_entity.pdbx_description
1 polymer ?
#
loop_
_entity_poly.entity_id
_entity_poly.type
_entity_poly.pdbx_seq_one_letter_code
_entity_poly.pdbx_strand_id
1 'polypeptide(L)'
;MKLLFNFLLGFLFLSLLFIVPSASAQYYGGGFWYGTEQVIDSVVQNLEPLFRALLGGYDWSGYLLFEKVLLFILFSIIVGLILEKLPVFERFKSKKILRLVAVIIGILSVRNLNYIWVGTILVQYQVLFIAIAGILPFLIYFYFVKSLDEGNSNSWVRKTAWVFYAVIYFGLWATTELEAYSAVYLWGAIVALIYGFVIDKSVQDYLLKLRNKEAHNRNIYLRNSELRKNIYDLQHQKSIIQNEKEIKSIEKEIVRLDKLIDDNERRIK
;
A
#
# COMPACT_ATOMS: atom_id res chain seq x y z
N MET A 1 1.10 5.57 20.69
CA MET A 1 -0.23 6.06 21.11
C MET A 1 -0.43 7.57 20.91
N LYS A 2 0.37 8.47 21.50
CA LYS A 2 0.24 9.94 21.31
C LYS A 2 0.27 10.43 19.85
N LEU A 3 1.10 9.79 19.00
CA LEU A 3 1.20 10.14 17.58
C LEU A 3 -0.09 9.79 16.80
N LEU A 4 -0.68 8.64 17.14
CA LEU A 4 -1.93 8.16 16.55
C LEU A 4 -3.11 9.04 17.00
N PHE A 5 -3.13 9.47 18.26
CA PHE A 5 -4.13 10.40 18.78
C PHE A 5 -4.08 11.79 18.12
N ASN A 6 -2.89 12.38 17.98
CA ASN A 6 -2.74 13.67 17.31
C ASN A 6 -3.10 13.61 15.82
N PHE A 7 -2.81 12.48 15.17
CA PHE A 7 -3.24 12.23 13.80
C PHE A 7 -4.77 12.12 13.71
N LEU A 8 -5.40 11.36 14.62
CA LEU A 8 -6.85 11.22 14.68
C LEU A 8 -7.55 12.55 14.94
N LEU A 9 -7.03 13.37 15.85
CA LEU A 9 -7.55 14.70 16.17
C LEU A 9 -7.40 15.67 14.99
N GLY A 10 -6.25 15.63 14.32
CA GLY A 10 -6.01 16.41 13.10
C GLY A 10 -6.95 15.97 11.97
N PHE A 11 -7.17 14.67 11.80
CA PHE A 11 -8.11 14.13 10.83
C PHE A 11 -9.56 14.51 11.15
N LEU A 12 -9.95 14.48 12.43
CA LEU A 12 -11.28 14.90 12.89
C LEU A 12 -11.52 16.40 12.67
N PHE A 13 -10.50 17.21 12.92
CA PHE A 13 -10.56 18.64 12.64
C PHE A 13 -10.66 18.90 11.14
N LEU A 14 -9.87 18.19 10.33
CA LEU A 14 -9.92 18.28 8.87
C LEU A 14 -11.30 17.82 8.34
N SER A 15 -11.84 16.72 8.84
CA SER A 15 -13.15 16.19 8.41
C SER A 15 -14.31 17.12 8.78
N LEU A 16 -14.22 17.80 9.94
CA LEU A 16 -15.18 18.84 10.32
C LEU A 16 -15.17 20.01 9.33
N LEU A 17 -14.00 20.41 8.81
CA LEU A 17 -13.90 21.44 7.76
C LEU A 17 -14.56 21.01 6.44
N PHE A 18 -14.66 19.70 6.16
CA PHE A 18 -15.35 19.17 4.98
C PHE A 18 -16.87 18.98 5.18
N ILE A 19 -17.35 18.88 6.43
CA ILE A 19 -18.77 18.68 6.73
C ILE A 19 -19.55 20.01 6.72
N VAL A 20 -18.95 21.10 7.20
CA VAL A 20 -19.60 22.43 7.26
C VAL A 20 -20.15 22.92 5.90
N PRO A 21 -19.42 22.81 4.77
CA PRO A 21 -19.92 23.19 3.45
C PRO A 21 -20.96 22.21 2.88
N SER A 22 -20.94 20.95 3.32
CA SER A 22 -21.91 19.93 2.88
C SER A 22 -23.32 20.23 3.41
N ALA A 23 -23.43 20.91 4.55
CA ALA A 23 -24.72 21.34 5.11
C ALA A 23 -25.36 22.50 4.32
N SER A 24 -24.57 23.30 3.60
CA SER A 24 -25.07 24.40 2.75
C SER A 24 -25.37 24.00 1.29
N ALA A 25 -24.81 22.89 0.81
CA ALA A 25 -24.94 22.44 -0.59
C ALA A 25 -26.32 21.82 -0.92
N GLN A 26 -27.17 21.51 0.06
CA GLN A 26 -28.52 20.97 -0.21
C GLN A 26 -29.46 22.00 -0.88
N TYR A 27 -29.11 23.29 -0.87
CA TYR A 27 -30.00 24.36 -1.34
C TYR A 27 -29.77 24.80 -2.80
N TYR A 28 -28.62 24.46 -3.38
CA TYR A 28 -28.28 24.72 -4.78
C TYR A 28 -27.78 23.40 -5.35
N GLY A 29 -28.47 22.83 -6.35
CA GLY A 29 -28.18 21.51 -6.93
C GLY A 29 -26.82 21.33 -7.62
N GLY A 30 -25.78 22.04 -7.19
CA GLY A 30 -24.39 21.77 -7.52
C GLY A 30 -23.92 20.51 -6.79
N GLY A 31 -23.45 19.52 -7.54
CA GLY A 31 -22.91 18.29 -6.98
C GLY A 31 -21.70 18.50 -6.07
N PHE A 32 -21.18 17.41 -5.52
CA PHE A 32 -20.02 17.36 -4.62
C PHE A 32 -18.86 18.31 -5.02
N TRP A 33 -18.59 18.43 -6.33
CA TRP A 33 -17.58 19.32 -6.90
C TRP A 33 -17.76 20.79 -6.51
N TYR A 34 -18.99 21.30 -6.56
CA TYR A 34 -19.29 22.68 -6.20
C TYR A 34 -19.02 22.95 -4.72
N GLY A 35 -19.35 21.98 -3.86
CA GLY A 35 -19.01 22.05 -2.44
C GLY A 35 -17.50 22.12 -2.21
N THR A 36 -16.71 21.31 -2.94
CA THR A 36 -15.24 21.35 -2.82
C THR A 36 -14.62 22.65 -3.31
N GLU A 37 -15.14 23.23 -4.40
CA GLU A 37 -14.71 24.54 -4.90
C GLU A 37 -14.95 25.63 -3.86
N GLN A 38 -16.12 25.66 -3.23
CA GLN A 38 -16.44 26.64 -2.17
C GLN A 38 -15.51 26.55 -0.96
N VAL A 39 -15.09 25.33 -0.55
CA VAL A 39 -14.10 25.16 0.52
C VAL A 39 -12.77 25.75 0.11
N ILE A 40 -12.31 25.40 -1.09
CA ILE A 40 -11.02 25.87 -1.61
C ILE A 40 -11.05 27.39 -1.69
N ASP A 41 -12.10 27.98 -2.25
CA ASP A 41 -12.26 29.43 -2.36
C ASP A 41 -12.27 30.11 -1.00
N SER A 42 -12.99 29.55 -0.02
CA SER A 42 -13.02 30.09 1.34
C SER A 42 -11.64 30.04 2.01
N VAL A 43 -10.94 28.92 1.88
CA VAL A 43 -9.59 28.76 2.44
C VAL A 43 -8.61 29.70 1.75
N VAL A 44 -8.67 29.77 0.42
CA VAL A 44 -7.81 30.64 -0.38
C VAL A 44 -8.08 32.10 -0.01
N GLN A 45 -9.31 32.60 -0.06
CA GLN A 45 -9.60 34.01 0.22
C GLN A 45 -9.14 34.46 1.62
N ASN A 46 -9.29 33.61 2.63
CA ASN A 46 -8.91 33.95 4.00
C ASN A 46 -7.41 33.82 4.28
N LEU A 47 -6.73 32.85 3.65
CA LEU A 47 -5.31 32.57 3.91
C LEU A 47 -4.37 33.11 2.84
N GLU A 48 -4.89 33.56 1.71
CA GLU A 48 -4.11 34.09 0.58
C GLU A 48 -3.20 35.24 0.97
N PRO A 49 -3.62 36.24 1.77
CA PRO A 49 -2.71 37.30 2.21
C PRO A 49 -1.51 36.75 2.99
N LEU A 50 -1.74 35.76 3.85
CA LEU A 50 -0.69 35.09 4.64
C LEU A 50 0.24 34.27 3.75
N PHE A 51 -0.31 33.46 2.85
CA PHE A 51 0.49 32.61 1.96
C PHE A 51 1.27 33.42 0.93
N ARG A 52 0.72 34.52 0.42
CA ARG A 52 1.46 35.46 -0.43
C ARG A 52 2.62 36.10 0.32
N ALA A 53 2.43 36.50 1.57
CA ALA A 53 3.51 37.06 2.39
C ALA A 53 4.61 36.03 2.68
N LEU A 54 4.23 34.78 2.96
CA LEU A 54 5.14 33.72 3.40
C LEU A 54 5.87 33.02 2.24
N LEU A 55 5.13 32.62 1.21
CA LEU A 55 5.65 31.91 0.03
C LEU A 55 6.08 32.88 -1.08
N GLY A 56 5.72 34.16 -1.00
CA GLY A 56 6.08 35.15 -2.00
C GLY A 56 5.32 34.99 -3.32
N GLY A 57 5.46 36.00 -4.17
CA GLY A 57 4.88 36.04 -5.51
C GLY A 57 3.52 36.74 -5.54
N TYR A 58 3.54 38.01 -5.93
CA TYR A 58 2.34 38.81 -6.13
C TYR A 58 1.53 38.38 -7.36
N ASP A 59 2.18 37.68 -8.30
CA ASP A 59 1.56 37.18 -9.53
C ASP A 59 0.73 35.90 -9.32
N TRP A 60 0.67 35.39 -8.08
CA TRP A 60 0.00 34.13 -7.75
C TRP A 60 -1.33 34.44 -7.05
N SER A 61 -2.43 33.97 -7.62
CA SER A 61 -3.77 34.10 -7.06
C SER A 61 -4.55 32.79 -7.22
N GLY A 62 -5.57 32.59 -6.38
CA GLY A 62 -6.50 31.47 -6.53
C GLY A 62 -5.83 30.09 -6.41
N TYR A 63 -6.18 29.20 -7.34
CA TYR A 63 -5.73 27.81 -7.37
C TYR A 63 -4.20 27.64 -7.43
N LEU A 64 -3.48 28.52 -8.11
CA LEU A 64 -2.01 28.40 -8.22
C LEU A 64 -1.30 28.65 -6.88
N LEU A 65 -1.86 29.52 -6.04
CA LEU A 65 -1.34 29.72 -4.68
C LEU A 65 -1.61 28.49 -3.82
N PHE A 66 -2.79 27.89 -3.95
CA PHE A 66 -3.14 26.64 -3.27
C PHE A 66 -2.19 25.50 -3.64
N GLU A 67 -1.88 25.33 -4.94
CA GLU A 67 -0.91 24.36 -5.42
C GLU A 67 0.49 24.59 -4.82
N LYS A 68 0.94 25.84 -4.74
CA LYS A 68 2.21 26.18 -4.08
C LYS A 68 2.21 25.82 -2.60
N VAL A 69 1.10 26.04 -1.89
CA VAL A 69 0.94 25.64 -0.49
C VAL A 69 1.06 24.12 -0.33
N LEU A 70 0.44 23.35 -1.23
CA LEU A 70 0.57 21.89 -1.24
C LEU A 70 2.02 21.46 -1.48
N LEU A 71 2.72 22.07 -2.45
CA LEU A 71 4.14 21.80 -2.69
C LEU A 71 5.00 22.16 -1.47
N PHE A 72 4.67 23.24 -0.76
CA PHE A 72 5.36 23.64 0.46
C PHE A 72 5.22 22.56 1.55
N ILE A 73 3.98 22.11 1.80
CA ILE A 73 3.71 21.04 2.77
C ILE A 73 4.48 19.77 2.38
N LEU A 74 4.43 19.40 1.10
CA LEU A 74 5.09 18.22 0.57
C LEU A 74 6.61 18.29 0.76
N PHE A 75 7.26 19.38 0.35
CA PHE A 75 8.70 19.55 0.52
C PHE A 75 9.11 19.59 1.99
N SER A 76 8.34 20.25 2.85
CA SER A 76 8.60 20.23 4.28
C SER A 76 8.51 18.83 4.88
N ILE A 77 7.56 17.99 4.44
CA ILE A 77 7.48 16.60 4.88
C ILE A 77 8.71 15.81 4.40
N ILE A 78 9.04 15.89 3.11
CA ILE A 78 10.16 15.15 2.52
C ILE A 78 11.48 15.55 3.19
N VAL A 79 11.75 16.84 3.32
CA VAL A 79 12.95 17.35 4.00
C VAL A 79 12.95 16.92 5.46
N GLY A 80 11.82 16.97 6.16
CA GLY A 80 11.71 16.48 7.53
C GLY A 80 12.10 15.00 7.66
N LEU A 81 11.60 14.15 6.78
CA LEU A 81 11.94 12.71 6.75
C LEU A 81 13.41 12.45 6.43
N ILE A 82 14.02 13.28 5.57
CA ILE A 82 15.46 13.20 5.25
C ILE A 82 16.29 13.63 6.45
N LEU A 83 15.97 14.77 7.08
CA LEU A 83 16.67 15.29 8.24
C LEU A 83 16.66 14.30 9.42
N GLU A 84 15.55 13.57 9.62
CA GLU A 84 15.45 12.53 10.66
C GLU A 84 16.41 11.34 10.44
N LYS A 85 16.88 11.11 9.21
CA LYS A 85 17.81 10.00 8.87
C LYS A 85 19.28 10.41 8.87
N LEU A 86 19.60 11.70 9.01
CA LEU A 86 20.96 12.19 8.93
C LEU A 86 21.66 12.12 10.30
N PRO A 87 22.85 11.47 10.42
CA PRO A 87 23.55 11.32 11.69
C PRO A 87 23.89 12.64 12.40
N VAL A 88 24.13 13.70 11.63
CA VAL A 88 24.39 15.05 12.14
C VAL A 88 23.22 15.55 13.00
N PHE A 89 22.00 15.14 12.67
CA PHE A 89 20.78 15.59 13.32
C PHE A 89 20.32 14.71 14.48
N GLU A 90 20.91 13.51 14.65
CA GLU A 90 20.62 12.60 15.77
C GLU A 90 20.94 13.23 17.14
N ARG A 91 21.95 14.12 17.18
CA ARG A 91 22.34 14.82 18.41
C ARG A 91 21.28 15.81 18.90
N PHE A 92 20.45 16.33 17.99
CA PHE A 92 19.34 17.20 18.37
C PHE A 92 18.16 16.35 18.85
N LYS A 93 18.13 16.06 20.15
CA LYS A 93 17.02 15.32 20.78
C LYS A 93 15.63 15.95 20.54
N SER A 94 15.58 17.25 20.21
CA SER A 94 14.34 17.98 19.99
C SER A 94 13.85 17.86 18.54
N LYS A 95 12.86 16.99 18.31
CA LYS A 95 12.12 16.89 17.03
C LYS A 95 11.50 18.22 16.57
N LYS A 96 11.31 19.19 17.48
CA LYS A 96 10.78 20.52 17.15
C LYS A 96 11.74 21.31 16.26
N ILE A 97 13.05 21.22 16.53
CA ILE A 97 14.06 21.95 15.76
C ILE A 97 14.11 21.39 14.33
N LEU A 98 14.11 20.07 14.18
CA LEU A 98 14.10 19.43 12.85
C LEU A 98 12.89 19.84 12.02
N ARG A 99 11.70 19.89 12.62
CA ARG A 99 10.49 20.37 11.94
C ARG A 99 10.57 21.83 11.56
N LEU A 100 11.12 22.69 12.44
CA LEU A 100 11.32 24.10 12.13
C LEU A 100 12.27 24.28 10.94
N VAL A 101 13.39 23.54 10.93
CA VAL A 101 14.34 23.56 9.81
C VAL A 101 13.67 23.07 8.52
N ALA A 102 12.90 21.99 8.57
CA ALA A 102 12.16 21.47 7.41
C ALA A 102 11.11 22.46 6.87
N VAL A 103 10.44 23.20 7.75
CA VAL A 103 9.52 24.29 7.37
C VAL A 103 10.29 25.43 6.70
N ILE A 104 11.39 25.89 7.29
CA ILE A 104 12.21 26.97 6.70
C ILE A 104 12.71 26.57 5.31
N ILE A 105 13.25 25.36 5.16
CA ILE A 105 13.72 24.85 3.87
C ILE A 105 12.55 24.76 2.88
N GLY A 106 11.40 24.22 3.29
CA GLY A 106 10.22 24.15 2.43
C GLY A 106 9.75 25.52 1.94
N ILE A 107 9.73 26.54 2.81
CA ILE A 107 9.40 27.93 2.43
C ILE A 107 10.39 28.43 1.38
N LEU A 108 11.69 28.27 1.63
CA LEU A 108 12.73 28.71 0.71
C LEU A 108 12.67 27.98 -0.65
N SER A 109 12.35 26.69 -0.65
CA SER A 109 12.20 25.88 -1.85
C SER A 109 11.05 26.38 -2.72
N VAL A 110 9.87 26.62 -2.13
CA VAL A 110 8.69 27.04 -2.91
C VAL A 110 8.74 28.50 -3.31
N ARG A 111 9.37 29.37 -2.50
CA ARG A 111 9.42 30.80 -2.75
C ARG A 111 10.05 31.17 -4.09
N ASN A 112 11.02 30.38 -4.55
CA ASN A 112 11.75 30.64 -5.79
C ASN A 112 11.22 29.85 -7.00
N LEU A 113 10.12 29.10 -6.85
CA LEU A 113 9.53 28.36 -7.96
C LEU A 113 8.76 29.30 -8.91
N ASN A 114 9.14 29.27 -10.19
CA ASN A 114 8.37 29.88 -11.27
C ASN A 114 7.18 29.00 -11.68
N TYR A 115 6.27 29.57 -12.46
CA TYR A 115 5.06 28.89 -12.95
C TYR A 115 5.35 27.61 -13.73
N ILE A 116 6.37 27.63 -14.58
CA ILE A 116 6.75 26.51 -15.43
C ILE A 116 7.16 25.30 -14.58
N TRP A 117 7.95 25.51 -13.53
CA TRP A 117 8.38 24.45 -12.62
C TRP A 117 7.23 23.87 -11.81
N VAL A 118 6.35 24.72 -11.28
CA VAL A 118 5.16 24.28 -10.55
C VAL A 118 4.28 23.41 -11.46
N GLY A 119 3.95 23.89 -12.66
CA GLY A 119 3.16 23.15 -13.63
C GLY A 119 3.81 21.81 -14.02
N THR A 120 5.12 21.79 -14.25
CA THR A 120 5.85 20.56 -14.58
C THR A 120 5.76 19.52 -13.45
N ILE A 121 5.90 19.95 -12.20
CA ILE A 121 5.79 19.06 -11.04
C ILE A 121 4.36 18.52 -10.91
N LEU A 122 3.35 19.39 -11.08
CA LEU A 122 1.95 18.99 -10.97
C LEU A 122 1.53 18.02 -12.06
N VAL A 123 1.99 18.22 -13.29
CA VAL A 123 1.73 17.28 -14.40
C VAL A 123 2.24 15.88 -14.04
N GLN A 124 3.42 15.75 -13.43
CA GLN A 124 3.93 14.44 -12.99
C GLN A 124 3.04 13.81 -11.91
N TYR A 125 2.55 14.61 -10.95
CA TYR A 125 1.63 14.12 -9.93
C TYR A 125 0.26 13.74 -10.50
N GLN A 126 -0.24 14.47 -11.48
CA GLN A 126 -1.47 14.12 -12.20
C GLN A 126 -1.29 12.79 -12.93
N VAL A 127 -0.18 12.59 -13.64
CA VAL A 127 0.12 11.31 -14.30
C VAL A 127 0.21 10.17 -13.29
N LEU A 128 0.89 10.37 -12.15
CA LEU A 128 0.96 9.37 -11.08
C LEU A 128 -0.43 9.05 -10.52
N PHE A 129 -1.24 10.09 -10.26
CA PHE A 129 -2.60 9.91 -9.76
C PHE A 129 -3.47 9.16 -10.77
N ILE A 130 -3.41 9.51 -12.06
CA ILE A 130 -4.12 8.79 -13.13
C ILE A 130 -3.67 7.33 -13.19
N ALA A 131 -2.37 7.07 -13.08
CA ALA A 131 -1.84 5.71 -13.05
C ALA A 131 -2.37 4.92 -11.84
N ILE A 132 -2.33 5.50 -10.64
CA ILE A 132 -2.85 4.88 -9.42
C ILE A 132 -4.36 4.68 -9.53
N ALA A 133 -5.12 5.70 -9.93
CA ALA A 133 -6.56 5.64 -10.08
C ALA A 133 -7.01 4.66 -11.18
N GLY A 134 -6.20 4.45 -12.22
CA GLY A 134 -6.42 3.42 -13.23
C GLY A 134 -6.10 2.01 -12.74
N ILE A 135 -5.03 1.85 -11.97
CA ILE A 135 -4.56 0.54 -11.45
C ILE A 135 -5.37 0.08 -10.23
N LEU A 136 -5.84 1.01 -9.39
CA LEU A 136 -6.47 0.68 -8.10
C LEU A 136 -7.75 -0.14 -8.26
N PRO A 137 -8.72 0.22 -9.14
CA PRO A 137 -9.90 -0.61 -9.36
C PRO A 137 -9.54 -2.01 -9.86
N PHE A 138 -8.50 -2.10 -10.70
CA PHE A 138 -7.99 -3.39 -11.19
C PHE A 138 -7.44 -4.24 -10.04
N LEU A 139 -6.66 -3.67 -9.13
CA LEU A 139 -6.12 -4.40 -7.97
C LEU A 139 -7.22 -4.85 -7.01
N ILE A 140 -8.22 -3.99 -6.75
CA ILE A 140 -9.37 -4.33 -5.91
C ILE A 140 -10.15 -5.47 -6.56
N TYR A 141 -10.43 -5.37 -7.86
CA TYR A 141 -11.13 -6.43 -8.59
C TYR A 141 -10.34 -7.73 -8.62
N PHE A 142 -9.04 -7.67 -8.91
CA PHE A 142 -8.13 -8.81 -8.87
C PHE A 142 -8.20 -9.55 -7.52
N TYR A 143 -8.21 -8.79 -6.41
CA TYR A 143 -8.34 -9.37 -5.08
C TYR A 143 -9.66 -10.15 -4.92
N PHE A 144 -10.78 -9.61 -5.38
CA PHE A 144 -12.06 -10.32 -5.38
C PHE A 144 -12.03 -11.58 -6.25
N VAL A 145 -11.53 -11.48 -7.49
CA VAL A 145 -11.41 -12.63 -8.40
C VAL A 145 -10.54 -13.73 -7.81
N LYS A 146 -9.46 -13.36 -7.12
CA LYS A 146 -8.59 -14.30 -6.40
C LYS A 146 -9.32 -14.99 -5.24
N SER A 147 -10.12 -14.24 -4.46
CA SER A 147 -10.84 -14.80 -3.31
C SER A 147 -11.88 -15.87 -3.71
N LEU A 148 -12.42 -15.78 -4.93
CA LEU A 148 -13.33 -16.79 -5.46
C LEU A 148 -12.66 -18.16 -5.67
N ASP A 149 -11.32 -18.22 -5.71
CA ASP A 149 -10.56 -19.41 -6.08
C ASP A 149 -10.22 -20.36 -4.93
N GLU A 150 -10.43 -19.94 -3.69
CA GLU A 150 -10.00 -20.70 -2.51
C GLU A 150 -10.80 -22.00 -2.27
N GLY A 151 -11.86 -22.26 -3.05
CA GLY A 151 -12.80 -23.37 -2.86
C GLY A 151 -12.89 -24.39 -4.00
N ASN A 152 -11.82 -24.64 -4.78
CA ASN A 152 -11.84 -25.50 -5.97
C ASN A 152 -12.63 -24.84 -7.14
N SER A 153 -12.38 -23.54 -7.35
CA SER A 153 -13.17 -22.77 -8.28
C SER A 153 -12.86 -23.15 -9.73
N ASN A 154 -13.92 -23.26 -10.51
CA ASN A 154 -13.84 -23.56 -11.92
C ASN A 154 -13.13 -22.39 -12.64
N SER A 155 -12.06 -22.66 -13.41
CA SER A 155 -11.31 -21.66 -14.20
C SER A 155 -12.23 -20.76 -15.04
N TRP A 156 -13.38 -21.28 -15.43
CA TRP A 156 -14.45 -20.55 -16.11
C TRP A 156 -14.96 -19.32 -15.36
N VAL A 157 -15.22 -19.41 -14.04
CA VAL A 157 -15.76 -18.30 -13.25
C VAL A 157 -14.82 -17.09 -13.27
N ARG A 158 -13.52 -17.35 -13.17
CA ARG A 158 -12.48 -16.31 -13.20
C ARG A 158 -12.36 -15.65 -14.57
N LYS A 159 -12.40 -16.45 -15.64
CA LYS A 159 -12.43 -15.91 -17.02
C LYS A 159 -13.66 -15.04 -17.24
N THR A 160 -14.83 -15.49 -16.80
CA THR A 160 -16.07 -14.70 -16.87
C THR A 160 -15.95 -13.41 -16.08
N ALA A 161 -15.34 -13.45 -14.89
CA ALA A 161 -15.08 -12.24 -14.11
C ALA A 161 -14.18 -11.25 -14.88
N TRP A 162 -13.09 -11.69 -15.51
CA TRP A 162 -12.25 -10.81 -16.32
C TRP A 162 -12.99 -10.22 -17.53
N VAL A 163 -13.82 -11.02 -18.20
CA VAL A 163 -14.68 -10.53 -19.29
C VAL A 163 -15.66 -9.48 -18.78
N PHE A 164 -16.31 -9.71 -17.63
CA PHE A 164 -17.24 -8.76 -17.03
C PHE A 164 -16.56 -7.42 -16.71
N TYR A 165 -15.36 -7.46 -16.12
CA TYR A 165 -14.56 -6.26 -15.87
C TYR A 165 -14.21 -5.51 -17.17
N ALA A 166 -13.80 -6.25 -18.21
CA ALA A 166 -13.52 -5.66 -19.51
C ALA A 166 -14.76 -5.00 -20.13
N VAL A 167 -15.95 -5.61 -20.00
CA VAL A 167 -17.22 -5.04 -20.47
C VAL A 167 -17.56 -3.75 -19.74
N ILE A 168 -17.38 -3.67 -18.41
CA ILE A 168 -17.59 -2.43 -17.65
C ILE A 168 -16.66 -1.33 -18.14
N TYR A 169 -15.36 -1.62 -18.28
CA TYR A 169 -14.39 -0.65 -18.75
C TYR A 169 -14.64 -0.22 -20.20
N PHE A 170 -15.09 -1.13 -21.05
CA PHE A 170 -15.50 -0.80 -22.40
C PHE A 170 -16.76 0.09 -22.42
N GLY A 171 -17.71 -0.15 -21.52
CA GLY A 171 -18.86 0.72 -21.31
C GLY A 171 -18.45 2.13 -20.89
N LEU A 172 -17.57 2.25 -19.89
CA LEU A 172 -17.02 3.54 -19.44
C LEU A 172 -16.28 4.27 -20.57
N TRP A 173 -15.52 3.53 -21.38
CA TRP A 173 -14.87 4.07 -22.57
C TRP A 173 -15.87 4.61 -23.59
N ALA A 174 -16.98 3.90 -23.82
CA ALA A 174 -18.01 4.32 -24.77
C ALA A 174 -18.83 5.53 -24.29
N THR A 175 -18.97 5.72 -22.97
CA THR A 175 -19.77 6.81 -22.39
C THR A 175 -18.95 8.03 -21.95
N THR A 176 -17.63 7.96 -21.92
CA THR A 176 -16.81 9.09 -21.47
C THR A 176 -16.70 10.18 -22.54
N GLU A 177 -16.96 11.42 -22.16
CA GLU A 177 -16.76 12.60 -23.03
C GLU A 177 -15.34 13.16 -22.92
N LEU A 178 -14.61 12.79 -21.85
CA LEU A 178 -13.25 13.27 -21.59
C LEU A 178 -12.22 12.37 -22.27
N GLU A 179 -11.56 12.90 -23.29
CA GLU A 179 -10.54 12.21 -24.10
C GLU A 179 -9.41 11.62 -23.23
N ALA A 180 -8.97 12.37 -22.21
CA ALA A 180 -7.91 11.95 -21.30
C ALA A 180 -8.22 10.64 -20.55
N TYR A 181 -9.50 10.38 -20.24
CA TYR A 181 -9.91 9.16 -19.53
C TYR A 181 -10.30 8.02 -20.48
N SER A 182 -10.70 8.35 -21.72
CA SER A 182 -11.03 7.38 -22.75
C SER A 182 -9.92 6.36 -22.96
N ALA A 183 -8.68 6.82 -23.17
CA ALA A 183 -7.54 5.92 -23.34
C ALA A 183 -7.34 4.98 -22.14
N VAL A 184 -7.49 5.48 -20.91
CA VAL A 184 -7.32 4.69 -19.69
C VAL A 184 -8.36 3.58 -19.60
N TYR A 185 -9.62 3.87 -19.93
CA TYR A 185 -10.69 2.87 -19.90
C TYR A 185 -10.51 1.80 -20.98
N LEU A 186 -10.14 2.20 -22.20
CA LEU A 186 -9.87 1.27 -23.29
C LEU A 186 -8.70 0.33 -22.94
N TRP A 187 -7.58 0.89 -22.50
CA TRP A 187 -6.41 0.09 -22.10
C TRP A 187 -6.71 -0.79 -20.89
N GLY A 188 -7.52 -0.31 -19.93
CA GLY A 188 -7.99 -1.12 -18.81
C GLY A 188 -8.77 -2.35 -19.25
N ALA A 189 -9.68 -2.20 -20.22
CA ALA A 189 -10.42 -3.32 -20.81
C ALA A 189 -9.49 -4.32 -21.52
N ILE A 190 -8.56 -3.82 -22.34
CA ILE A 190 -7.59 -4.65 -23.07
C ILE A 190 -6.69 -5.43 -22.09
N VAL A 191 -6.12 -4.74 -21.09
CA VAL A 191 -5.27 -5.36 -20.07
C VAL A 191 -6.03 -6.42 -19.29
N ALA A 192 -7.29 -6.18 -18.94
CA ALA A 192 -8.12 -7.16 -18.25
C ALA A 192 -8.34 -8.44 -19.08
N LEU A 193 -8.57 -8.32 -20.39
CA LEU A 193 -8.68 -9.47 -21.29
C LEU A 193 -7.35 -10.21 -21.42
N ILE A 194 -6.25 -9.49 -21.69
CA ILE A 194 -4.92 -10.09 -21.77
C ILE A 194 -4.58 -10.82 -20.47
N TYR A 195 -4.84 -10.18 -19.34
CA TYR A 195 -4.62 -10.77 -18.04
C TYR A 195 -5.46 -12.03 -17.86
N GLY A 196 -6.77 -11.95 -18.05
CA GLY A 196 -7.71 -13.04 -17.83
C GLY A 196 -7.51 -14.26 -18.72
N PHE A 197 -7.01 -14.09 -19.95
CA PHE A 197 -6.82 -15.18 -20.89
C PHE A 197 -5.38 -15.71 -20.96
N VAL A 198 -4.36 -14.86 -20.75
CA VAL A 198 -2.95 -15.24 -20.93
C VAL A 198 -2.22 -15.39 -19.59
N ILE A 199 -2.33 -14.39 -18.72
CA ILE A 199 -1.50 -14.29 -17.50
C ILE A 199 -2.11 -15.09 -16.35
N ASP A 200 -3.44 -15.14 -16.30
CA ASP A 200 -4.25 -15.72 -15.23
C ASP A 200 -3.86 -17.16 -14.88
N LYS A 201 -3.61 -18.00 -15.90
CA LYS A 201 -3.16 -19.39 -15.71
C LYS A 201 -1.75 -19.45 -15.12
N SER A 202 -0.82 -18.67 -15.66
CA SER A 202 0.59 -18.65 -15.21
C SER A 202 0.72 -18.22 -13.76
N VAL A 203 -0.06 -17.20 -13.35
CA VAL A 203 -0.10 -16.73 -11.96
C VAL A 203 -0.64 -17.83 -11.04
N GLN A 204 -1.68 -18.56 -11.45
CA GLN A 204 -2.22 -19.65 -10.64
C GLN A 204 -1.27 -20.82 -10.50
N ASP A 205 -0.65 -21.26 -11.60
CA ASP A 205 0.33 -22.34 -11.55
C ASP A 205 1.50 -21.99 -10.61
N TYR A 206 1.90 -20.71 -10.60
CA TYR A 206 2.91 -20.21 -9.66
C TYR A 206 2.41 -20.21 -8.21
N LEU A 207 1.21 -19.70 -7.94
CA LEU A 207 0.62 -19.67 -6.59
C LEU A 207 0.37 -21.08 -6.04
N LEU A 208 -0.08 -22.02 -6.86
CA LEU A 208 -0.26 -23.41 -6.48
C LEU A 208 1.08 -24.08 -6.14
N LYS A 209 2.14 -23.80 -6.90
CA LYS A 209 3.49 -24.28 -6.57
C LYS A 209 3.97 -23.74 -5.23
N LEU A 210 3.73 -22.46 -4.93
CA LEU A 210 4.06 -21.87 -3.63
C LEU A 210 3.27 -22.52 -2.50
N ARG A 211 1.94 -22.66 -2.64
CA ARG A 211 1.07 -23.32 -1.65
C ARG A 211 1.50 -24.77 -1.40
N ASN A 212 1.82 -25.52 -2.45
CA ASN A 212 2.30 -26.90 -2.33
C ASN A 212 3.67 -26.97 -1.63
N LYS A 213 4.58 -26.03 -1.91
CA LYS A 213 5.87 -25.94 -1.22
C LYS A 213 5.67 -25.62 0.26
N GLU A 214 4.80 -24.68 0.59
CA GLU A 214 4.47 -24.31 1.98
C GLU A 214 3.81 -25.48 2.73
N ALA A 215 2.85 -26.16 2.11
CA ALA A 215 2.21 -27.35 2.67
C ALA A 215 3.21 -28.49 2.89
N HIS A 216 4.12 -28.72 1.93
CA HIS A 216 5.19 -29.70 2.06
C HIS A 216 6.13 -29.38 3.23
N ASN A 217 6.59 -28.13 3.31
CA ASN A 217 7.43 -27.66 4.41
C ASN A 217 6.72 -27.81 5.76
N ARG A 218 5.43 -27.44 5.83
CA ARG A 218 4.61 -27.61 7.04
C ARG A 218 4.52 -29.07 7.47
N ASN A 219 4.30 -30.00 6.54
CA ASN A 219 4.28 -31.43 6.85
C ASN A 219 5.64 -31.94 7.36
N ILE A 220 6.75 -31.43 6.81
CA ILE A 220 8.09 -31.73 7.31
C ILE A 220 8.26 -31.22 8.75
N TYR A 221 7.85 -29.98 9.04
CA TYR A 221 7.94 -29.42 10.39
C TYR A 221 7.11 -30.23 11.41
N LEU A 222 5.89 -30.61 11.05
CA LEU A 222 5.04 -31.45 11.90
C LEU A 222 5.68 -32.82 12.16
N ARG A 223 6.17 -33.48 11.10
CA ARG A 223 6.88 -34.76 11.21
C ARG A 223 8.13 -34.65 12.08
N ASN A 224 8.93 -33.60 11.92
CA ASN A 224 10.11 -33.37 12.75
C ASN A 224 9.72 -33.12 14.21
N SER A 225 8.61 -32.43 14.47
CA SER A 225 8.10 -32.25 15.84
C SER A 225 7.69 -33.58 16.47
N GLU A 226 7.05 -34.48 15.72
CA GLU A 226 6.71 -35.83 16.19
C GLU A 226 7.98 -36.67 16.46
N LEU A 227 8.97 -36.62 15.58
CA LEU A 227 10.24 -37.31 15.76
C LEU A 227 10.97 -36.82 17.03
N ARG A 228 11.01 -35.51 17.26
CA ARG A 228 11.61 -34.92 18.48
C ARG A 228 10.89 -35.38 19.75
N LYS A 229 9.56 -35.51 19.71
CA LYS A 229 8.78 -36.07 20.81
C LYS A 229 9.14 -37.54 21.05
N ASN A 230 9.24 -38.37 20.01
CA ASN A 230 9.63 -39.77 20.14
C ASN A 230 11.05 -39.93 20.71
N ILE A 231 12.00 -39.07 20.30
CA ILE A 231 13.36 -39.05 20.87
C ILE A 231 13.31 -38.75 22.38
N TYR A 232 12.51 -37.75 22.78
CA TYR A 232 12.34 -37.40 24.19
C TYR A 232 11.76 -38.58 25.00
N ASP A 233 10.72 -39.24 24.49
CA ASP A 233 10.11 -40.40 25.15
C ASP A 233 11.10 -41.59 25.26
N LEU A 234 11.89 -41.85 24.21
CA LEU A 234 12.95 -42.87 24.22
C LEU A 234 14.09 -42.53 25.19
N GLN A 235 14.49 -41.27 25.29
CA GLN A 235 15.48 -40.80 26.27
C GLN A 235 14.98 -41.00 27.70
N HIS A 236 13.69 -40.74 27.94
CA HIS A 236 13.07 -41.01 29.22
C HIS A 236 13.05 -42.52 29.53
N GLN A 237 12.62 -43.37 28.59
CA GLN A 237 12.63 -44.82 28.74
C GLN A 237 14.03 -45.38 29.03
N LYS A 238 15.05 -44.89 28.32
CA LYS A 238 16.47 -45.25 28.54
C LYS A 238 16.90 -45.01 29.99
N SER A 239 16.41 -43.95 30.63
CA SER A 239 16.77 -43.62 32.03
C SER A 239 16.19 -44.59 33.07
N ILE A 240 15.14 -45.35 32.70
CA ILE A 240 14.44 -46.28 33.60
C ILE A 240 14.97 -47.72 33.44
N ILE A 241 15.40 -48.09 32.23
CA ILE A 241 15.86 -49.45 31.91
C ILE A 241 17.30 -49.68 32.40
N GLN A 242 17.55 -50.84 33.00
CA GLN A 242 18.89 -51.26 33.45
C GLN A 242 19.58 -52.25 32.51
N ASN A 243 18.86 -52.83 31.53
CA ASN A 243 19.40 -53.80 30.59
C ASN A 243 20.26 -53.13 29.50
N GLU A 244 21.56 -53.41 29.47
CA GLU A 244 22.50 -52.83 28.48
C GLU A 244 22.12 -53.10 27.03
N LYS A 245 21.56 -54.28 26.72
CA LYS A 245 21.18 -54.62 25.33
C LYS A 245 20.03 -53.74 24.85
N GLU A 246 19.04 -53.49 25.71
CA GLU A 246 17.91 -52.62 25.41
C GLU A 246 18.37 -51.16 25.27
N ILE A 247 19.27 -50.69 26.15
CA ILE A 247 19.86 -49.34 26.06
C ILE A 247 20.53 -49.12 24.71
N LYS A 248 21.38 -50.06 24.25
CA LYS A 248 22.03 -49.96 22.92
C LYS A 248 21.04 -49.95 21.77
N SER A 249 19.90 -50.65 21.91
CA SER A 249 18.83 -50.62 20.92
C SER A 249 18.17 -49.24 20.85
N ILE A 250 17.88 -48.64 22.01
CA ILE A 250 17.28 -47.30 22.10
C ILE A 250 18.23 -46.23 21.53
N GLU A 251 19.52 -46.29 21.84
CA GLU A 251 20.52 -45.35 21.30
C GLU A 251 20.60 -45.39 19.77
N LYS A 252 20.58 -46.59 19.17
CA LYS A 252 20.57 -46.73 17.71
C LYS A 252 19.34 -46.11 17.09
N GLU A 253 18.17 -46.25 17.71
CA GLU A 253 16.94 -45.66 17.20
C GLU A 253 16.95 -44.13 17.33
N ILE A 254 17.45 -43.56 18.44
CA ILE A 254 17.61 -42.10 18.59
C ILE A 254 18.50 -41.53 17.47
N VAL A 255 19.68 -42.12 17.23
CA VAL A 255 20.61 -41.67 16.18
C VAL A 255 19.96 -41.77 14.80
N ARG A 256 19.15 -42.80 14.56
CA ARG A 256 18.39 -42.96 13.31
C ARG A 256 17.36 -41.84 13.14
N LEU A 257 16.62 -41.49 14.20
CA LEU A 257 15.62 -40.43 14.17
C LEU A 257 16.24 -39.05 13.97
N ASP A 258 17.36 -38.74 14.64
CA ASP A 258 18.10 -37.48 14.45
C ASP A 258 18.56 -37.32 12.99
N LYS A 259 19.10 -38.38 12.38
CA LYS A 259 19.50 -38.35 10.97
C LYS A 259 18.32 -38.06 10.02
N LEU A 260 17.12 -38.57 10.34
CA LEU A 260 15.91 -38.26 9.56
C LEU A 260 15.49 -36.80 9.69
N ILE A 261 15.66 -36.18 10.86
CA ILE A 261 15.40 -34.75 11.08
C ILE A 261 16.38 -33.92 10.25
N ASP A 262 17.68 -34.22 10.32
CA ASP A 262 18.71 -33.53 9.56
C ASP A 262 18.47 -33.62 8.04
N ASP A 263 18.13 -34.81 7.54
CA ASP A 263 17.83 -35.02 6.12
C ASP A 263 16.57 -34.24 5.70
N ASN A 264 15.57 -34.15 6.57
CA ASN A 264 14.36 -33.36 6.34
C ASN A 264 14.65 -31.84 6.32
N GLU A 265 15.48 -31.34 7.23
CA GLU A 265 15.88 -29.92 7.27
C GLU A 265 16.70 -29.53 6.04
N ARG A 266 17.52 -30.45 5.50
CA ARG A 266 18.23 -30.26 4.23
C ARG A 266 17.30 -30.16 3.03
N ARG A 267 16.12 -30.79 3.05
CA ARG A 267 15.13 -30.71 1.94
C ARG A 267 14.35 -29.40 1.92
N ILE A 268 14.31 -28.66 3.04
CA ILE A 268 13.63 -27.36 3.13
C ILE A 268 14.51 -26.23 2.57
N LYS A 269 15.85 -26.36 2.74
CA LYS A 269 16.86 -25.41 2.26
C LYS A 269 17.00 -25.45 0.75
#